data_AF-A0A4R2JB71-F1
#
_entry.id   AF-A0A4R2JB71-F1
#
_cell.length_a   1.000
_cell.length_b   1.000
_cell.length_c   1.000
_cell.angle_alpha   90.00
_cell.angle_beta   90.00
_cell.angle_gamma   90.00
#
_symmetry.space_group_name_H-M   'P 1'
#
loop_
_entity.id
_entity.type
_entity.pdbx_description
1 polymer ?
#
loop_
_entity_poly.entity_id
_entity_poly.type
_entity_poly.pdbx_seq_one_letter_code
_entity_poly.pdbx_strand_id
1 'polypeptide(L)'
;MRSPLTLYGVLVRGGGGQLSEQAGTDISSQVERLPAAIPQPEHSEYRVQARRWLAAAGPDSALPQRMVVTRGYVRLLAAGVWGADESWRADVRELVVGLRPTEEQDASGEQLALVAIGMALLLQEANLHGGAGPDQIARSAWELVQEWVAYAEESDITAELVTSTQLHARVATGSEVQAVVELAMAAADDPRAEIIAALETEGYHAEYMEGVWVIDGDFRTPLRAAARAATLIASPCVVLARNTKKSTVLLWRDTVLAMAESTVPRWRIYRIVPPTTPQSKFGGGDGLPTTRDIHPLAPAPEQVRTLAEQAGVTLPMLLAALR
;
A
#
# COMPACT_ATOMS: atom_id res chain seq x y z
N MET A 1 19.26 -1.68 74.06
CA MET A 1 18.30 -0.63 73.63
C MET A 1 17.36 -1.29 72.61
N ARG A 2 16.25 -1.90 73.02
CA ARG A 2 14.87 -1.34 73.10
C ARG A 2 14.40 -0.62 71.82
N SER A 3 13.55 -1.32 71.04
CA SER A 3 12.60 -0.88 69.99
C SER A 3 11.56 0.15 70.53
N PRO A 4 10.70 0.87 69.72
CA PRO A 4 9.66 0.29 68.82
C PRO A 4 9.20 1.09 67.55
N LEU A 5 8.55 0.34 66.62
CA LEU A 5 7.31 0.55 65.80
C LEU A 5 6.90 1.99 65.37
N THR A 6 6.47 2.26 64.12
CA THR A 6 5.08 2.10 63.59
C THR A 6 5.07 2.56 62.10
N LEU A 7 4.73 1.73 61.09
CA LEU A 7 3.42 1.56 60.41
C LEU A 7 2.80 2.83 59.78
N TYR A 8 2.70 2.91 58.44
CA TYR A 8 1.52 3.33 57.64
C TYR A 8 1.84 3.35 56.13
N GLY A 9 1.01 2.70 55.31
CA GLY A 9 1.08 2.76 53.84
C GLY A 9 0.51 1.54 53.12
N VAL A 10 -0.79 1.28 53.30
CA VAL A 10 -1.57 0.22 52.64
C VAL A 10 -2.35 0.82 51.46
N LEU A 11 -2.41 0.08 50.33
CA LEU A 11 -3.30 0.21 49.15
C LEU A 11 -3.06 1.46 48.26
N VAL A 12 -2.96 1.39 46.92
CA VAL A 12 -3.86 0.75 45.95
C VAL A 12 -3.09 0.47 44.64
N ARG A 13 -3.14 -0.76 44.11
CA ARG A 13 -3.04 -1.03 42.66
C ARG A 13 -3.61 -2.42 42.36
N GLY A 14 -4.93 -2.52 42.34
CA GLY A 14 -5.64 -3.79 42.06
C GLY A 14 -6.96 -3.64 41.31
N GLY A 15 -7.32 -2.43 40.85
CA GLY A 15 -8.63 -2.16 40.22
C GLY A 15 -8.63 -2.02 38.69
N GLY A 16 -7.46 -2.03 38.04
CA GLY A 16 -7.37 -1.84 36.58
C GLY A 16 -7.75 -3.09 35.78
N GLY A 17 -7.41 -4.28 36.28
CA GLY A 17 -7.65 -5.55 35.57
C GLY A 17 -9.13 -5.90 35.44
N GLN A 18 -9.90 -5.78 36.52
CA GLN A 18 -11.31 -6.19 36.53
C GLN A 18 -12.21 -5.29 35.66
N LEU A 19 -11.93 -3.99 35.60
CA LEU A 19 -12.67 -3.06 34.74
C LEU A 19 -12.33 -3.25 33.25
N SER A 20 -11.07 -3.58 32.94
CA SER A 20 -10.63 -3.90 31.58
C SER A 20 -11.21 -5.22 31.08
N GLU A 21 -11.23 -6.27 31.93
CA GLU A 21 -11.81 -7.57 31.59
C GLU A 21 -13.33 -7.50 31.41
N GLN A 22 -14.05 -6.75 32.26
CA GLN A 22 -15.49 -6.55 32.12
C GLN A 22 -15.84 -5.77 30.84
N ALA A 23 -15.08 -4.73 30.51
CA ALA A 23 -15.27 -3.96 29.27
C ALA A 23 -15.00 -4.82 28.02
N GLY A 24 -13.95 -5.64 28.02
CA GLY A 24 -13.67 -6.57 26.91
C GLY A 24 -14.76 -7.63 26.73
N THR A 25 -15.30 -8.16 27.83
CA THR A 25 -16.39 -9.15 27.82
C THR A 25 -17.69 -8.56 27.26
N ASP A 26 -18.01 -7.30 27.61
CA ASP A 26 -19.18 -6.59 27.08
C ASP A 26 -19.06 -6.39 25.55
N ILE A 27 -17.90 -5.94 25.07
CA ILE A 27 -17.64 -5.73 23.63
C ILE A 27 -17.79 -7.05 22.84
N SER A 28 -17.23 -8.17 23.32
CA SER A 28 -17.37 -9.47 22.65
C SER A 28 -18.84 -9.86 22.48
N SER A 29 -19.63 -9.70 23.55
CA SER A 29 -21.06 -10.03 23.51
C SER A 29 -21.85 -9.15 22.53
N GLN A 30 -21.44 -7.89 22.35
CA GLN A 30 -22.07 -6.97 21.40
C GLN A 30 -21.70 -7.34 19.95
N VAL A 31 -20.44 -7.66 19.68
CA VAL A 31 -19.95 -8.08 18.36
C VAL A 31 -20.59 -9.39 17.91
N GLU A 32 -20.76 -10.35 18.82
CA GLU A 32 -21.44 -11.62 18.54
C GLU A 32 -22.93 -11.46 18.21
N ARG A 33 -23.57 -10.42 18.74
CA ARG A 33 -25.00 -10.11 18.52
C ARG A 33 -25.26 -9.24 17.29
N LEU A 34 -24.23 -8.85 16.54
CA LEU A 34 -24.42 -8.05 15.34
C LEU A 34 -25.33 -8.78 14.35
N PRO A 35 -26.41 -8.13 13.86
CA PRO A 35 -27.28 -8.74 12.88
C PRO A 35 -26.56 -8.85 11.53
N ALA A 36 -26.90 -9.88 10.75
CA ALA A 36 -26.30 -10.08 9.42
C ALA A 36 -26.66 -8.98 8.40
N ALA A 37 -27.78 -8.28 8.64
CA ALA A 37 -28.23 -7.13 7.85
C ALA A 37 -28.62 -6.02 8.80
N ILE A 38 -28.09 -4.81 8.56
CA ILE A 38 -28.39 -3.62 9.38
C ILE A 38 -29.21 -2.64 8.53
N PRO A 39 -30.42 -2.27 8.96
CA PRO A 39 -31.22 -1.27 8.26
C PRO A 39 -30.50 0.08 8.14
N GLN A 40 -30.63 0.75 6.99
CA GLN A 40 -29.99 2.07 6.75
C GLN A 40 -30.24 3.12 7.85
N PRO A 41 -31.44 3.24 8.46
CA PRO A 41 -31.68 4.21 9.54
C PRO A 41 -30.74 4.03 10.75
N GLU A 42 -30.28 2.80 11.01
CA GLU A 42 -29.45 2.45 12.17
C GLU A 42 -27.95 2.63 11.88
N HIS A 43 -27.54 2.85 10.63
CA HIS A 43 -26.14 2.94 10.22
C HIS A 43 -25.35 4.00 10.99
N SER A 44 -25.98 5.12 11.34
CA SER A 44 -25.32 6.18 12.10
C SER A 44 -24.97 5.75 13.54
N GLU A 45 -25.85 4.99 14.18
CA GLU A 45 -25.67 4.48 15.54
C GLU A 45 -24.57 3.43 15.57
N TYR A 46 -24.56 2.49 14.61
CA TYR A 46 -23.51 1.49 14.51
C TYR A 46 -22.14 2.10 14.20
N ARG A 47 -22.05 3.19 13.41
CA ARG A 47 -20.78 3.91 13.21
C ARG A 47 -20.27 4.56 14.50
N VAL A 48 -21.17 5.17 15.29
CA VAL A 48 -20.80 5.73 16.61
C VAL A 48 -20.34 4.63 17.55
N GLN A 49 -21.03 3.50 17.55
CA GLN A 49 -20.67 2.35 18.39
C GLN A 49 -19.32 1.74 17.98
N ALA A 50 -19.07 1.58 16.68
CA ALA A 50 -17.79 1.08 16.17
C ALA A 50 -16.60 1.96 16.59
N ARG A 51 -16.77 3.29 16.54
CA ARG A 51 -15.73 4.23 17.01
C ARG A 51 -15.50 4.16 18.52
N ARG A 52 -16.53 3.87 19.31
CA ARG A 52 -16.39 3.62 20.75
C ARG A 52 -15.62 2.32 21.02
N TRP A 53 -15.91 1.26 20.28
CA TRP A 53 -15.15 0.01 20.36
C TRP A 53 -13.68 0.23 20.00
N LEU A 54 -13.41 0.96 18.91
CA LEU A 54 -12.05 1.31 18.49
C LEU A 54 -11.30 2.08 19.57
N ALA A 55 -11.92 3.11 20.16
CA ALA A 55 -11.32 3.88 21.24
C ALA A 55 -11.04 3.03 22.50
N ALA A 56 -11.89 2.04 22.79
CA ALA A 56 -11.71 1.11 23.91
C ALA A 56 -10.65 0.04 23.64
N ALA A 57 -10.43 -0.33 22.37
CA ALA A 57 -9.44 -1.30 21.91
C ALA A 57 -8.16 -0.61 21.39
N GLY A 58 -7.70 0.44 22.09
CA GLY A 58 -6.45 1.11 21.78
C GLY A 58 -5.21 0.21 21.87
N PRO A 59 -4.01 0.73 21.55
CA PRO A 59 -2.77 -0.06 21.49
C PRO A 59 -2.44 -0.83 22.77
N ASP A 60 -2.78 -0.27 23.93
CA ASP A 60 -2.50 -0.86 25.25
C ASP A 60 -3.53 -1.92 25.68
N SER A 61 -4.58 -2.14 24.88
CA SER A 61 -5.61 -3.13 25.18
C SER A 61 -5.15 -4.56 24.87
N ALA A 62 -5.74 -5.52 25.57
CA ALA A 62 -5.41 -6.93 25.38
C ALA A 62 -5.66 -7.37 23.91
N LEU A 63 -4.76 -8.18 23.35
CA LEU A 63 -4.85 -8.65 21.96
C LEU A 63 -6.23 -9.29 21.63
N PRO A 64 -6.82 -10.16 22.47
CA PRO A 64 -8.14 -10.73 22.18
C PRO A 64 -9.22 -9.66 21.99
N GLN A 65 -9.16 -8.57 22.76
CA GLN A 65 -10.11 -7.47 22.62
C GLN A 65 -9.92 -6.73 21.29
N ARG A 66 -8.67 -6.45 20.88
CA ARG A 66 -8.35 -5.83 19.58
C ARG A 66 -8.85 -6.69 18.41
N MET A 67 -8.65 -8.01 18.49
CA MET A 67 -9.13 -8.95 17.47
C MET A 67 -10.66 -8.97 17.39
N VAL A 68 -11.36 -9.04 18.52
CA VAL A 68 -12.82 -9.00 18.58
C VAL A 68 -13.38 -7.71 17.96
N VAL A 69 -12.80 -6.55 18.29
CA VAL A 69 -13.21 -5.27 17.70
C VAL A 69 -12.97 -5.27 16.20
N THR A 70 -11.84 -5.79 15.73
CA THR A 70 -11.53 -5.89 14.30
C THR A 70 -12.57 -6.75 13.57
N ARG A 71 -12.89 -7.93 14.09
CA ARG A 71 -13.95 -8.82 13.54
C ARG A 71 -15.30 -8.11 13.49
N GLY A 72 -15.68 -7.42 14.56
CA GLY A 72 -16.91 -6.64 14.60
C GLY A 72 -16.94 -5.55 13.54
N TYR A 73 -15.83 -4.84 13.36
CA TYR A 73 -15.70 -3.79 12.36
C TYR A 73 -15.82 -4.33 10.93
N VAL A 74 -15.13 -5.45 10.62
CA VAL A 74 -15.23 -6.14 9.32
C VAL A 74 -16.68 -6.59 9.04
N ARG A 75 -17.39 -7.10 10.05
CA ARG A 75 -18.81 -7.47 9.91
C ARG A 75 -19.71 -6.25 9.62
N LEU A 76 -19.44 -5.10 10.24
CA LEU A 76 -20.19 -3.87 9.96
C LEU A 76 -19.91 -3.33 8.54
N LEU A 77 -18.67 -3.43 8.06
CA LEU A 77 -18.32 -3.14 6.67
C LEU A 77 -19.05 -4.08 5.70
N ALA A 78 -19.07 -5.38 6.01
CA ALA A 78 -19.82 -6.37 5.24
C ALA A 78 -21.33 -6.07 5.26
N ALA A 79 -21.87 -5.53 6.35
CA ALA A 79 -23.27 -5.11 6.43
C ALA A 79 -23.58 -3.79 5.69
N GLY A 80 -22.59 -3.13 5.09
CA GLY A 80 -22.77 -1.91 4.30
C GLY A 80 -22.98 -0.64 5.14
N VAL A 81 -22.62 -0.66 6.42
CA VAL A 81 -22.89 0.42 7.39
C VAL A 81 -22.29 1.77 7.01
N TRP A 82 -21.20 1.77 6.24
CA TRP A 82 -20.57 3.01 5.75
C TRP A 82 -21.15 3.51 4.43
N GLY A 83 -21.86 2.69 3.65
CA GLY A 83 -22.36 3.12 2.34
C GLY A 83 -21.22 3.60 1.42
N ALA A 84 -21.32 4.85 0.96
CA ALA A 84 -20.29 5.53 0.17
C ALA A 84 -19.31 6.38 1.01
N ASP A 85 -19.43 6.37 2.33
CA ASP A 85 -18.54 7.12 3.23
C ASP A 85 -17.22 6.38 3.39
N GLU A 86 -16.12 6.99 2.94
CA GLU A 86 -14.79 6.39 2.92
C GLU A 86 -14.04 6.54 4.26
N SER A 87 -14.65 7.16 5.28
CA SER A 87 -14.03 7.37 6.60
C SER A 87 -13.63 6.09 7.33
N TRP A 88 -14.17 4.93 6.92
CA TRP A 88 -13.79 3.65 7.49
C TRP A 88 -12.32 3.28 7.26
N ARG A 89 -11.67 3.82 6.21
CA ARG A 89 -10.27 3.46 5.91
C ARG A 89 -9.32 3.86 7.02
N ALA A 90 -9.54 5.03 7.62
CA ALA A 90 -8.72 5.47 8.75
C ALA A 90 -8.90 4.52 9.94
N ASP A 91 -10.15 4.16 10.26
CA ASP A 91 -10.46 3.25 11.36
C ASP A 91 -9.89 1.83 11.11
N VAL A 92 -9.99 1.28 9.88
CA VAL A 92 -9.39 -0.02 9.52
C VAL A 92 -7.87 0.03 9.59
N ARG A 93 -7.24 1.12 9.15
CA ARG A 93 -5.80 1.32 9.28
C ARG A 93 -5.36 1.27 10.75
N GLU A 94 -6.07 1.94 11.66
CA GLU A 94 -5.78 1.86 13.09
C GLU A 94 -5.96 0.44 13.65
N LEU A 95 -6.99 -0.29 13.21
CA LEU A 95 -7.20 -1.68 13.62
C LEU A 95 -6.07 -2.61 13.16
N VAL A 96 -5.70 -2.51 11.88
CA VAL A 96 -4.62 -3.31 11.28
C VAL A 96 -3.28 -3.05 11.97
N VAL A 97 -2.92 -1.78 12.15
CA VAL A 97 -1.69 -1.39 12.87
C VAL A 97 -1.77 -1.82 14.33
N GLY A 98 -2.94 -1.67 14.95
CA GLY A 98 -3.22 -2.12 16.30
C GLY A 98 -3.12 -3.64 16.48
N LEU A 99 -3.21 -4.44 15.42
CA LEU A 99 -3.02 -5.89 15.46
C LEU A 99 -1.58 -6.32 15.17
N ARG A 100 -0.63 -5.40 15.00
CA ARG A 100 0.77 -5.76 14.79
C ARG A 100 1.32 -6.57 16.00
N PRO A 101 1.95 -7.74 15.76
CA PRO A 101 2.68 -8.47 16.80
C PRO A 101 3.77 -7.60 17.46
N THR A 102 3.99 -7.80 18.75
CA THR A 102 5.09 -7.18 19.50
C THR A 102 6.23 -8.19 19.67
N GLU A 103 7.46 -7.72 19.86
CA GLU A 103 8.64 -8.62 20.01
C GLU A 103 8.50 -9.63 21.17
N GLU A 104 7.63 -9.35 22.13
CA GLU A 104 7.40 -10.19 23.31
C GLU A 104 6.25 -11.20 23.14
N GLN A 105 5.54 -11.17 22.00
CA GLN A 105 4.33 -11.97 21.76
C GLN A 105 4.48 -12.83 20.50
N ASP A 106 4.26 -14.14 20.64
CA ASP A 106 4.08 -15.01 19.48
C ASP A 106 2.83 -14.59 18.72
N ALA A 107 2.98 -14.30 17.43
CA ALA A 107 1.86 -13.95 16.56
C ALA A 107 0.96 -15.18 16.36
N SER A 108 -0.34 -15.02 16.60
CA SER A 108 -1.30 -16.08 16.30
C SER A 108 -1.71 -16.04 14.83
N GLY A 109 -2.02 -17.20 14.23
CA GLY A 109 -2.50 -17.28 12.86
C GLY A 109 -3.75 -16.45 12.60
N GLU A 110 -4.73 -16.49 13.51
CA GLU A 110 -5.94 -15.64 13.49
C GLU A 110 -5.61 -14.14 13.46
N GLN A 111 -4.60 -13.70 14.22
CA GLN A 111 -4.18 -12.30 14.25
C GLN A 111 -3.60 -11.89 12.88
N LEU A 112 -2.72 -12.71 12.31
CA LEU A 112 -2.10 -12.46 11.01
C LEU A 112 -3.14 -12.46 9.88
N ALA A 113 -4.11 -13.38 9.94
CA ALA A 113 -5.24 -13.42 9.01
C ALA A 113 -6.07 -12.13 9.05
N LEU A 114 -6.39 -11.60 10.24
CA LEU A 114 -7.11 -10.34 10.38
C LEU A 114 -6.32 -9.13 9.86
N VAL A 115 -5.00 -9.12 10.05
CA VAL A 115 -4.10 -8.09 9.47
C VAL A 115 -4.14 -8.17 7.94
N ALA A 116 -4.02 -9.37 7.36
CA ALA A 116 -4.06 -9.57 5.91
C ALA A 116 -5.42 -9.17 5.30
N ILE A 117 -6.54 -9.55 5.95
CA ILE A 117 -7.90 -9.16 5.55
C ILE A 117 -8.08 -7.65 5.60
N GLY A 118 -7.64 -7.01 6.68
CA GLY A 118 -7.70 -5.55 6.82
C GLY A 118 -6.86 -4.84 5.77
N MET A 119 -5.67 -5.36 5.43
CA MET A 119 -4.85 -4.84 4.34
C MET A 119 -5.52 -5.00 2.97
N ALA A 120 -6.12 -6.15 2.68
CA ALA A 120 -6.89 -6.36 1.46
C ALA A 120 -8.05 -5.36 1.34
N LEU A 121 -8.78 -5.10 2.43
CA LEU A 121 -9.82 -4.06 2.46
C LEU A 121 -9.23 -2.68 2.15
N LEU A 122 -8.13 -2.28 2.79
CA LEU A 122 -7.50 -0.96 2.56
C LEU A 122 -7.04 -0.77 1.11
N LEU A 123 -6.62 -1.85 0.45
CA LEU A 123 -6.17 -1.85 -0.94
C LEU A 123 -7.33 -1.86 -1.96
N GLN A 124 -8.58 -2.00 -1.52
CA GLN A 124 -9.72 -1.85 -2.42
C GLN A 124 -9.78 -0.43 -2.96
N GLU A 125 -9.59 -0.33 -4.28
CA GLU A 125 -9.56 0.94 -5.03
C GLU A 125 -8.41 1.88 -4.62
N ALA A 126 -7.40 1.37 -3.90
CA ALA A 126 -6.21 2.13 -3.52
C ALA A 126 -4.95 1.55 -4.18
N ASN A 127 -3.95 2.40 -4.40
CA ASN A 127 -2.67 2.02 -4.97
C ASN A 127 -1.55 2.44 -4.00
N LEU A 128 -0.68 1.50 -3.60
CA LEU A 128 0.42 1.77 -2.68
C LEU A 128 1.34 2.92 -3.15
N HIS A 129 1.48 3.13 -4.46
CA HIS A 129 2.30 4.21 -5.04
C HIS A 129 1.47 5.39 -5.57
N GLY A 130 0.17 5.40 -5.32
CA GLY A 130 -0.73 6.48 -5.70
C GLY A 130 -0.56 7.75 -4.85
N GLY A 131 -1.27 8.82 -5.20
CA GLY A 131 -1.18 10.11 -4.49
C GLY A 131 -2.43 10.47 -3.68
N ALA A 132 -3.52 9.73 -3.83
CA ALA A 132 -4.80 10.04 -3.23
C ALA A 132 -4.82 9.75 -1.72
N GLY A 133 -5.84 10.26 -1.02
CA GLY A 133 -6.02 10.00 0.42
C GLY A 133 -6.07 8.50 0.76
N PRO A 134 -6.87 7.68 0.06
CA PRO A 134 -6.88 6.22 0.26
C PRO A 134 -5.50 5.57 0.08
N ASP A 135 -4.74 5.99 -0.94
CA ASP A 135 -3.39 5.49 -1.23
C ASP A 135 -2.43 5.73 -0.05
N GLN A 136 -2.49 6.92 0.54
CA GLN A 136 -1.66 7.30 1.68
C GLN A 136 -2.01 6.49 2.93
N ILE A 137 -3.31 6.27 3.18
CA ILE A 137 -3.78 5.46 4.31
C ILE A 137 -3.30 4.01 4.15
N ALA A 138 -3.54 3.39 2.98
CA ALA A 138 -3.14 2.03 2.69
C ALA A 138 -1.62 1.84 2.80
N ARG A 139 -0.83 2.73 2.18
CA ARG A 139 0.64 2.70 2.27
C ARG A 139 1.13 2.78 3.71
N SER A 140 0.58 3.72 4.50
CA SER A 140 1.02 3.89 5.89
C SER A 140 0.71 2.69 6.78
N ALA A 141 -0.32 1.90 6.46
CA ALA A 141 -0.58 0.62 7.13
C ALA A 141 0.40 -0.44 6.62
N TRP A 142 0.54 -0.57 5.30
CA TRP A 142 1.44 -1.52 4.63
C TRP A 142 2.86 -1.45 5.17
N GLU A 143 3.46 -0.26 5.22
CA GLU A 143 4.81 -0.02 5.76
C GLU A 143 5.01 -0.54 7.19
N LEU A 144 3.93 -0.63 7.99
CA LEU A 144 3.98 -1.06 9.38
C LEU A 144 3.67 -2.55 9.58
N VAL A 145 2.98 -3.20 8.64
CA VAL A 145 2.46 -4.56 8.83
C VAL A 145 2.87 -5.58 7.77
N GLN A 146 3.43 -5.17 6.63
CA GLN A 146 3.70 -6.07 5.50
C GLN A 146 4.53 -7.30 5.90
N GLU A 147 5.51 -7.14 6.79
CA GLU A 147 6.34 -8.23 7.29
C GLU A 147 5.50 -9.36 7.91
N TRP A 148 4.43 -9.01 8.63
CA TRP A 148 3.56 -9.97 9.31
C TRP A 148 2.53 -10.58 8.36
N VAL A 149 2.08 -9.80 7.37
CA VAL A 149 1.13 -10.27 6.34
C VAL A 149 1.69 -11.47 5.57
N ALA A 150 3.01 -11.51 5.33
CA ALA A 150 3.67 -12.62 4.64
C ALA A 150 3.53 -13.99 5.35
N TYR A 151 3.20 -14.00 6.64
CA TYR A 151 3.06 -15.21 7.46
C TYR A 151 1.60 -15.63 7.68
N ALA A 152 0.62 -14.95 7.06
CA ALA A 152 -0.79 -15.35 7.20
C ALA A 152 -1.06 -16.65 6.43
N GLU A 153 -1.65 -17.65 7.10
CA GLU A 153 -1.94 -18.96 6.52
C GLU A 153 -3.37 -19.03 5.95
N GLU A 154 -3.54 -19.78 4.85
CA GLU A 154 -4.83 -19.93 4.14
C GLU A 154 -5.96 -20.45 5.04
N SER A 155 -5.66 -21.36 5.96
CA SER A 155 -6.66 -21.92 6.89
C SER A 155 -7.25 -20.86 7.82
N ASP A 156 -6.40 -19.98 8.35
CA ASP A 156 -6.83 -18.92 9.27
C ASP A 156 -7.53 -17.79 8.51
N ILE A 157 -7.04 -17.45 7.31
CA ILE A 157 -7.70 -16.51 6.40
C ILE A 157 -9.12 -16.99 6.12
N THR A 158 -9.29 -18.24 5.73
CA THR A 158 -10.60 -18.82 5.39
C THR A 158 -11.56 -18.79 6.57
N ALA A 159 -11.06 -18.99 7.79
CA ALA A 159 -11.87 -18.92 9.01
C ALA A 159 -12.37 -17.51 9.35
N GLU A 160 -11.61 -16.47 8.97
CA GLU A 160 -11.91 -15.07 9.29
C GLU A 160 -12.65 -14.31 8.18
N LEU A 161 -12.70 -14.84 6.96
CA LEU A 161 -13.40 -14.20 5.84
C LEU A 161 -14.90 -14.05 6.10
N VAL A 162 -15.43 -12.87 5.76
CA VAL A 162 -16.86 -12.56 5.85
C VAL A 162 -17.44 -12.43 4.45
N THR A 163 -18.58 -13.08 4.20
CA THR A 163 -19.34 -12.94 2.96
C THR A 163 -20.54 -12.01 3.14
N SER A 164 -20.91 -11.24 2.12
CA SER A 164 -22.11 -10.40 2.17
C SER A 164 -22.77 -10.23 0.80
N THR A 165 -24.08 -10.02 0.81
CA THR A 165 -24.92 -9.65 -0.34
C THR A 165 -25.58 -8.28 -0.15
N GLN A 166 -25.20 -7.54 0.91
CA GLN A 166 -25.79 -6.24 1.22
C GLN A 166 -25.32 -5.16 0.24
N LEU A 167 -26.19 -4.18 -0.01
CA LEU A 167 -25.82 -3.02 -0.81
C LEU A 167 -24.72 -2.22 -0.09
N HIS A 168 -23.70 -1.80 -0.83
CA HIS A 168 -22.51 -1.11 -0.31
C HIS A 168 -21.68 -1.93 0.70
N ALA A 169 -21.87 -3.25 0.75
CA ALA A 169 -20.98 -4.12 1.50
C ALA A 169 -19.53 -3.96 1.01
N ARG A 170 -18.61 -3.85 1.95
CA ARG A 170 -17.17 -3.96 1.71
C ARG A 170 -16.70 -5.26 2.34
N VAL A 171 -16.25 -6.19 1.52
CA VAL A 171 -15.72 -7.50 1.93
C VAL A 171 -14.45 -7.77 1.14
N ALA A 172 -13.43 -8.31 1.79
CA ALA A 172 -12.28 -8.87 1.09
C ALA A 172 -12.63 -10.28 0.63
N THR A 173 -12.24 -10.62 -0.59
CA THR A 173 -12.32 -11.97 -1.14
C THR A 173 -11.05 -12.75 -0.80
N GLY A 174 -11.14 -14.08 -0.78
CA GLY A 174 -9.96 -14.93 -0.57
C GLY A 174 -8.84 -14.64 -1.58
N SER A 175 -9.19 -14.36 -2.84
CA SER A 175 -8.21 -13.95 -3.86
C SER A 175 -7.54 -12.61 -3.60
N GLU A 176 -8.26 -11.61 -3.07
CA GLU A 176 -7.67 -10.32 -2.71
C GLU A 176 -6.71 -10.46 -1.52
N VAL A 177 -7.09 -11.25 -0.51
CA VAL A 177 -6.23 -11.52 0.65
C VAL A 177 -4.99 -12.30 0.21
N GLN A 178 -5.15 -13.32 -0.63
CA GLN A 178 -4.03 -14.10 -1.15
C GLN A 178 -3.06 -13.23 -1.96
N ALA A 179 -3.55 -12.34 -2.84
CA ALA A 179 -2.70 -11.41 -3.58
C ALA A 179 -1.89 -10.49 -2.65
N VAL A 180 -2.46 -10.09 -1.52
CA VAL A 180 -1.81 -9.29 -0.49
C VAL A 180 -0.71 -10.07 0.24
N VAL A 181 -0.97 -11.33 0.58
CA VAL A 181 0.04 -12.22 1.19
C VAL A 181 1.19 -12.50 0.23
N GLU A 182 0.89 -12.82 -1.03
CA GLU A 182 1.91 -13.06 -2.06
C GLU A 182 2.76 -11.81 -2.30
N LEU A 183 2.15 -10.63 -2.33
CA LEU A 183 2.88 -9.38 -2.43
C LEU A 183 3.82 -9.16 -1.24
N ALA A 184 3.35 -9.46 -0.02
CA ALA A 184 4.16 -9.31 1.19
C ALA A 184 5.34 -10.29 1.22
N MET A 185 5.12 -11.54 0.80
CA MET A 185 6.20 -12.53 0.64
C MET A 185 7.23 -12.05 -0.39
N ALA A 186 6.78 -11.58 -1.55
CA ALA A 186 7.66 -11.07 -2.59
C ALA A 186 8.45 -9.83 -2.12
N ALA A 187 7.83 -8.94 -1.34
CA ALA A 187 8.48 -7.75 -0.79
C ALA A 187 9.56 -8.08 0.26
N ALA A 188 9.44 -9.21 0.96
CA ALA A 188 10.47 -9.69 1.87
C ALA A 188 11.73 -10.15 1.12
N ASP A 189 11.56 -10.72 -0.08
CA ASP A 189 12.66 -11.23 -0.91
C ASP A 189 13.28 -10.17 -1.84
N ASP A 190 12.45 -9.30 -2.43
CA ASP A 190 12.87 -8.22 -3.32
C ASP A 190 12.22 -6.88 -2.91
N PRO A 191 13.00 -5.86 -2.50
CA PRO A 191 12.46 -4.54 -2.17
C PRO A 191 11.75 -3.84 -3.34
N ARG A 192 11.80 -4.40 -4.55
CA ARG A 192 11.13 -3.89 -5.75
C ARG A 192 9.79 -4.55 -6.05
N ALA A 193 9.39 -5.60 -5.32
CA ALA A 193 8.19 -6.37 -5.60
C ALA A 193 6.93 -5.50 -5.67
N GLU A 194 6.79 -4.52 -4.77
CA GLU A 194 5.66 -3.58 -4.76
C GLU A 194 5.54 -2.79 -6.07
N ILE A 195 6.67 -2.28 -6.58
CA ILE A 195 6.70 -1.53 -7.82
C ILE A 195 6.43 -2.44 -9.02
N ILE A 196 6.96 -3.68 -9.01
CA ILE A 196 6.69 -4.68 -10.04
C ILE A 196 5.19 -4.97 -10.10
N ALA A 197 4.56 -5.29 -8.97
CA ALA A 197 3.12 -5.55 -8.89
C ALA A 197 2.27 -4.35 -9.32
N ALA A 198 2.70 -3.12 -8.99
CA ALA A 198 2.04 -1.90 -9.42
C ALA A 198 2.13 -1.69 -10.94
N LEU A 199 3.25 -2.06 -11.57
CA LEU A 199 3.41 -2.02 -13.03
C LEU A 199 2.59 -3.12 -13.71
N GLU A 200 2.53 -4.32 -13.14
CA GLU A 200 1.71 -5.43 -13.63
C GLU A 200 0.21 -5.12 -13.60
N THR A 201 -0.26 -4.41 -12.57
CA THR A 201 -1.65 -3.92 -12.46
C THR A 201 -2.01 -2.96 -13.62
N GLU A 202 -1.03 -2.23 -14.16
CA GLU A 202 -1.19 -1.38 -15.36
C GLU A 202 -1.09 -2.18 -16.68
N GLY A 203 -0.92 -3.50 -16.60
CA GLY A 203 -0.76 -4.40 -17.74
C GLY A 203 0.66 -4.42 -18.31
N TYR A 204 1.67 -4.07 -17.52
CA TYR A 204 3.06 -4.07 -17.95
C TYR A 204 3.83 -5.27 -17.40
N HIS A 205 4.63 -5.93 -18.24
CA HIS A 205 5.64 -6.88 -17.77
C HIS A 205 6.89 -6.08 -17.40
N ALA A 206 7.29 -6.10 -16.13
CA ALA A 206 8.36 -5.26 -15.61
C ALA A 206 9.49 -6.07 -14.97
N GLU A 207 10.72 -5.75 -15.34
CA GLU A 207 11.93 -6.35 -14.76
C GLU A 207 12.93 -5.25 -14.40
N TYR A 208 13.70 -5.44 -13.34
CA TYR A 208 14.79 -4.54 -12.98
C TYR A 208 16.15 -5.16 -13.29
N MET A 209 16.86 -4.61 -14.27
CA MET A 209 18.14 -5.11 -14.74
C MET A 209 19.19 -4.00 -14.74
N GLU A 210 20.28 -4.19 -14.00
CA GLU A 210 21.45 -3.29 -14.02
C GLU A 210 21.11 -1.79 -13.88
N GLY A 211 20.22 -1.44 -12.97
CA GLY A 211 19.82 -0.04 -12.74
C GLY A 211 18.65 0.44 -13.60
N VAL A 212 18.12 -0.41 -14.50
CA VAL A 212 17.08 -0.06 -15.47
C VAL A 212 15.81 -0.86 -15.23
N TRP A 213 14.69 -0.15 -15.15
CA TRP A 213 13.37 -0.75 -15.26
C TRP A 213 13.06 -1.03 -16.72
N VAL A 214 13.08 -2.30 -17.10
CA VAL A 214 12.73 -2.79 -18.43
C VAL A 214 11.27 -3.14 -18.43
N ILE A 215 10.53 -2.56 -19.37
CA ILE A 215 9.09 -2.70 -19.45
C ILE A 215 8.70 -3.14 -20.84
N ASP A 216 8.13 -4.33 -20.91
CA ASP A 216 7.65 -4.95 -22.14
C ASP A 216 6.12 -5.08 -22.11
N GLY A 217 5.49 -4.97 -23.27
CA GLY A 217 4.04 -5.11 -23.37
C GLY A 217 3.48 -4.69 -24.73
N ASP A 218 2.19 -4.97 -24.95
CA ASP A 218 1.47 -4.55 -26.14
C ASP A 218 0.85 -3.17 -25.96
N PHE A 219 1.70 -2.14 -25.89
CA PHE A 219 1.26 -0.75 -25.85
C PHE A 219 1.50 -0.03 -27.17
N ARG A 220 0.53 0.83 -27.55
CA ARG A 220 0.58 1.64 -28.77
C ARG A 220 1.80 2.58 -28.82
N THR A 221 2.20 3.10 -27.66
CA THR A 221 3.27 4.11 -27.54
C THR A 221 4.18 3.78 -26.35
N PRO A 222 5.41 3.27 -26.58
CA PRO A 222 6.36 2.98 -25.51
C PRO A 222 6.71 4.20 -24.67
N LEU A 223 6.67 5.41 -25.24
CA LEU A 223 6.79 6.64 -24.46
C LEU A 223 5.73 6.77 -23.36
N ARG A 224 4.45 6.49 -23.66
CA ARG A 224 3.40 6.62 -22.62
C ARG A 224 3.57 5.57 -21.54
N ALA A 225 3.95 4.35 -21.92
CA ALA A 225 4.27 3.29 -20.97
C ALA A 225 5.46 3.69 -20.08
N ALA A 226 6.58 4.14 -20.68
CA ALA A 226 7.75 4.60 -19.95
C ALA A 226 7.41 5.77 -18.99
N ALA A 227 6.60 6.74 -19.44
CA ALA A 227 6.21 7.88 -18.63
C ALA A 227 5.26 7.50 -17.48
N ARG A 228 4.31 6.57 -17.72
CA ARG A 228 3.44 6.01 -16.67
C ARG A 228 4.28 5.27 -15.64
N ALA A 229 5.17 4.39 -16.08
CA ALA A 229 6.03 3.64 -15.21
C ALA A 229 6.99 4.52 -14.41
N ALA A 230 7.66 5.47 -15.06
CA ALA A 230 8.52 6.44 -14.36
C ALA A 230 7.75 7.22 -13.28
N THR A 231 6.46 7.46 -13.49
CA THR A 231 5.60 8.13 -12.49
C THR A 231 5.32 7.22 -11.28
N LEU A 232 5.12 5.92 -11.49
CA LEU A 232 4.92 4.94 -10.42
C LEU A 232 6.22 4.65 -9.64
N ILE A 233 7.33 4.47 -10.36
CA ILE A 233 8.66 4.23 -9.78
C ILE A 233 9.16 5.45 -9.00
N ALA A 234 8.75 6.65 -9.43
CA ALA A 234 9.24 7.93 -8.95
C ALA A 234 10.73 8.18 -9.21
N SER A 235 11.15 9.41 -8.94
CA SER A 235 12.54 9.85 -9.13
C SER A 235 13.40 9.44 -7.92
N PRO A 236 14.64 8.95 -8.12
CA PRO A 236 15.32 8.75 -9.40
C PRO A 236 14.97 7.41 -10.07
N CYS A 237 14.85 7.40 -11.40
CA CYS A 237 14.63 6.16 -12.15
C CYS A 237 15.19 6.22 -13.58
N VAL A 238 15.51 5.03 -14.12
CA VAL A 238 15.75 4.81 -15.55
C VAL A 238 14.76 3.77 -16.04
N VAL A 239 14.03 4.09 -17.11
CA VAL A 239 13.00 3.22 -17.68
C VAL A 239 13.28 2.99 -19.16
N LEU A 240 13.34 1.73 -19.56
CA LEU A 240 13.37 1.28 -20.95
C LEU A 240 12.05 0.58 -21.26
N ALA A 241 11.16 1.25 -21.98
CA ALA A 241 9.93 0.63 -22.47
C ALA A 241 10.12 0.14 -23.91
N ARG A 242 9.72 -1.09 -24.21
CA ARG A 242 9.82 -1.67 -25.56
C ARG A 242 8.54 -2.36 -25.97
N ASN A 243 8.25 -2.29 -27.26
CA ASN A 243 7.29 -3.16 -27.92
C ASN A 243 7.92 -3.74 -29.19
N THR A 244 7.14 -4.48 -29.97
CA THR A 244 7.61 -5.12 -31.21
C THR A 244 8.13 -4.16 -32.29
N LYS A 245 7.86 -2.85 -32.18
CA LYS A 245 8.16 -1.85 -33.22
C LYS A 245 9.20 -0.82 -32.81
N LYS A 246 9.23 -0.41 -31.54
CA LYS A 246 10.13 0.65 -31.07
C LYS A 246 10.40 0.57 -29.57
N SER A 247 11.47 1.24 -29.15
CA SER A 247 11.88 1.39 -27.77
C SER A 247 11.93 2.87 -27.37
N THR A 248 11.74 3.13 -26.08
CA THR A 248 11.88 4.46 -25.48
C THR A 248 12.65 4.33 -24.18
N VAL A 249 13.65 5.18 -24.02
CA VAL A 249 14.42 5.31 -22.78
C VAL A 249 14.06 6.62 -22.12
N LEU A 250 13.79 6.59 -20.81
CA LEU A 250 13.69 7.75 -19.93
C LEU A 250 14.75 7.65 -18.83
N LEU A 251 15.46 8.74 -18.57
CA LEU A 251 16.29 8.93 -17.38
C LEU A 251 15.69 10.11 -16.62
N TRP A 252 15.26 9.89 -15.38
CA TRP A 252 14.65 10.92 -14.55
C TRP A 252 15.33 10.99 -13.19
N ARG A 253 15.82 12.18 -12.85
CA ARG A 253 16.34 12.48 -11.52
C ARG A 253 16.01 13.91 -11.14
N ASP A 254 15.54 14.09 -9.91
CA ASP A 254 15.05 15.36 -9.39
C ASP A 254 14.10 16.03 -10.38
N THR A 255 14.48 17.20 -10.91
CA THR A 255 13.66 17.94 -11.89
C THR A 255 14.07 17.75 -13.35
N VAL A 256 15.04 16.89 -13.65
CA VAL A 256 15.59 16.71 -15.00
C VAL A 256 15.20 15.36 -15.55
N LEU A 257 14.56 15.35 -16.72
CA LEU A 257 14.19 14.15 -17.45
C LEU A 257 14.78 14.19 -18.85
N ALA A 258 15.57 13.18 -19.20
CA ALA A 258 16.05 12.95 -20.56
C ALA A 258 15.29 11.78 -21.20
N MET A 259 14.90 11.93 -22.46
CA MET A 259 14.23 10.90 -23.24
C MET A 259 14.92 10.66 -24.58
N ALA A 260 14.87 9.42 -25.08
CA ALA A 260 15.18 9.08 -26.45
C ALA A 260 14.27 7.95 -26.96
N GLU A 261 14.00 7.94 -28.27
CA GLU A 261 13.22 6.90 -28.95
C GLU A 261 14.05 6.29 -30.08
N SER A 262 13.90 4.99 -30.36
CA SER A 262 14.65 4.34 -31.42
C SER A 262 14.32 4.86 -32.82
N THR A 263 13.06 5.25 -33.07
CA THR A 263 12.63 5.74 -34.38
C THR A 263 13.09 7.17 -34.68
N VAL A 264 13.39 7.96 -33.65
CA VAL A 264 13.92 9.32 -33.79
C VAL A 264 15.10 9.46 -32.81
N PRO A 265 16.28 8.95 -33.18
CA PRO A 265 17.42 8.78 -32.29
C PRO A 265 18.05 10.14 -31.94
N ARG A 266 17.43 10.82 -30.98
CA ARG A 266 17.85 12.10 -30.41
C ARG A 266 17.48 12.14 -28.94
N TRP A 267 18.38 12.67 -28.14
CA TRP A 267 18.07 13.01 -26.75
C TRP A 267 17.23 14.29 -26.73
N ARG A 268 16.16 14.27 -25.95
CA ARG A 268 15.37 15.46 -25.62
C ARG A 268 15.34 15.61 -24.11
N ILE A 269 15.64 16.80 -23.62
CA ILE A 269 15.75 17.07 -22.19
C ILE A 269 14.58 17.98 -21.78
N TYR A 270 13.98 17.64 -20.65
CA TYR A 270 12.82 18.31 -20.09
C TYR A 270 13.07 18.62 -18.62
N ARG A 271 12.41 19.69 -18.17
CA ARG A 271 12.27 19.98 -16.76
C ARG A 271 10.90 19.49 -16.27
N ILE A 272 10.90 18.65 -15.24
CA ILE A 272 9.72 18.12 -14.56
C ILE A 272 9.73 18.67 -13.14
N VAL A 273 8.85 19.63 -12.84
CA VAL A 273 8.74 20.24 -11.50
C VAL A 273 7.40 19.84 -10.90
N PRO A 274 7.36 19.36 -9.64
CA PRO A 274 6.09 19.09 -8.96
C PRO A 274 5.11 20.26 -9.05
N PRO A 275 3.80 20.01 -9.28
CA PRO A 275 3.13 18.70 -9.28
C PRO A 275 3.17 17.96 -10.64
N THR A 276 3.94 18.42 -11.63
CA THR A 276 4.05 17.76 -12.95
C THR A 276 4.79 16.43 -12.81
N THR A 277 4.27 15.37 -13.44
CA THR A 277 4.92 14.06 -13.53
C THR A 277 5.32 13.73 -14.96
N PRO A 278 6.20 12.74 -15.20
CA PRO A 278 6.46 12.24 -16.54
C PRO A 278 5.16 11.87 -17.27
N GLN A 279 4.22 11.19 -16.59
CA GLN A 279 2.93 10.85 -17.16
C GLN A 279 2.11 12.09 -17.54
N SER A 280 2.01 13.11 -16.69
CA SER A 280 1.25 14.32 -17.05
C SER A 280 1.91 15.08 -18.20
N LYS A 281 3.24 15.02 -18.33
CA LYS A 281 4.00 15.66 -19.39
C LYS A 281 3.84 14.94 -20.74
N PHE A 282 3.89 13.60 -20.76
CA PHE A 282 3.91 12.80 -22.00
C PHE A 282 2.61 12.04 -22.29
N GLY A 283 1.64 12.07 -21.38
CA GLY A 283 0.34 11.40 -21.51
C GLY A 283 -0.62 12.08 -22.48
N GLY A 284 -0.37 13.35 -22.84
CA GLY A 284 -1.21 14.13 -23.74
C GLY A 284 -1.42 13.51 -25.13
N GLY A 285 -2.55 13.84 -25.75
CA GLY A 285 -2.90 13.45 -27.13
C GLY A 285 -2.09 14.17 -28.21
N ASP A 286 -1.51 15.32 -27.87
CA ASP A 286 -1.03 16.33 -28.82
C ASP A 286 0.40 16.10 -29.34
N GLY A 287 0.94 14.89 -29.16
CA GLY A 287 2.29 14.52 -29.57
C GLY A 287 3.36 14.85 -28.53
N LEU A 288 4.63 14.90 -28.98
CA LEU A 288 5.76 15.17 -28.09
C LEU A 288 5.73 16.62 -27.58
N PRO A 289 5.85 16.84 -26.26
CA PRO A 289 6.01 18.18 -25.72
C PRO A 289 7.22 18.88 -26.33
N THR A 290 7.07 20.18 -26.60
CA THR A 290 8.15 20.98 -27.17
C THR A 290 9.27 21.17 -26.15
N THR A 291 10.51 21.05 -26.63
CA THR A 291 11.73 21.43 -25.90
C THR A 291 12.74 21.99 -26.90
N ARG A 292 13.60 22.90 -26.44
CA ARG A 292 14.73 23.41 -27.22
C ARG A 292 16.01 22.59 -27.00
N ASP A 293 16.04 21.77 -25.94
CA ASP A 293 17.19 20.97 -25.55
C ASP A 293 17.15 19.61 -26.26
N ILE A 294 17.51 19.64 -27.54
CA ILE A 294 17.54 18.47 -28.43
C ILE A 294 18.97 18.21 -28.87
N HIS A 295 19.47 17.01 -28.64
CA HIS A 295 20.85 16.61 -28.90
C HIS A 295 20.92 15.33 -29.75
N PRO A 296 22.01 15.10 -30.51
CA PRO A 296 22.26 13.83 -31.16
C PRO A 296 22.22 12.66 -30.17
N LEU A 297 21.81 11.47 -30.61
CA LEU A 297 21.85 10.27 -29.75
C LEU A 297 23.30 9.91 -29.34
N ALA A 298 24.25 10.06 -30.27
CA ALA A 298 25.67 9.85 -30.06
C ALA A 298 26.50 10.95 -30.74
N PRO A 299 27.50 11.54 -30.06
CA PRO A 299 27.78 11.38 -28.63
C PRO A 299 26.63 11.96 -27.78
N ALA A 300 26.33 11.30 -26.66
CA ALA A 300 25.30 11.78 -25.74
C ALA A 300 25.75 13.09 -25.05
N PRO A 301 24.83 14.05 -24.81
CA PRO A 301 25.15 15.28 -24.11
C PRO A 301 25.54 15.02 -22.66
N GLU A 302 26.30 15.94 -22.05
CA GLU A 302 26.83 15.80 -20.69
C GLU A 302 25.75 15.48 -19.66
N GLN A 303 24.62 16.19 -19.71
CA GLN A 303 23.49 15.98 -18.81
C GLN A 303 22.97 14.53 -18.83
N VAL A 304 22.94 13.88 -20.01
CA VAL A 304 22.52 12.47 -20.12
C VAL A 304 23.58 11.53 -19.54
N ARG A 305 24.86 11.83 -19.76
CA ARG A 305 25.97 11.05 -19.16
C ARG A 305 25.92 11.12 -17.64
N THR A 306 25.76 12.32 -17.09
CA THR A 306 25.63 12.55 -15.66
C THR A 306 24.42 11.80 -15.09
N LEU A 307 23.25 11.86 -15.75
CA LEU A 307 22.06 11.12 -15.31
C LEU A 307 22.28 9.60 -15.30
N ALA A 308 22.92 9.05 -16.34
CA ALA A 308 23.20 7.62 -16.44
C ALA A 308 24.19 7.16 -15.37
N GLU A 309 25.28 7.90 -15.17
CA GLU A 309 26.29 7.63 -14.13
C GLU A 309 25.66 7.69 -12.73
N GLN A 310 24.83 8.71 -12.48
CA GLN A 310 24.10 8.91 -11.24
C GLN A 310 23.08 7.81 -10.94
N ALA A 311 22.57 7.13 -11.96
CA ALA A 311 21.69 5.97 -11.84
C ALA A 311 22.46 4.63 -11.79
N GLY A 312 23.79 4.66 -11.93
CA GLY A 312 24.62 3.45 -12.01
C GLY A 312 24.42 2.64 -13.30
N VAL A 313 23.92 3.27 -14.37
CA VAL A 313 23.56 2.58 -15.63
C VAL A 313 24.63 2.78 -16.70
N THR A 314 24.96 1.70 -17.40
CA THR A 314 25.88 1.70 -18.54
C THR A 314 25.21 2.34 -19.77
N LEU A 315 25.50 3.61 -20.03
CA LEU A 315 24.93 4.35 -21.17
C LEU A 315 25.06 3.64 -22.54
N PRO A 316 26.18 2.97 -22.89
CA PRO A 316 26.25 2.14 -24.09
C PRO A 316 25.13 1.09 -24.24
N MET A 317 24.66 0.50 -23.14
CA MET A 317 23.55 -0.48 -23.18
C MET A 317 22.23 0.18 -23.52
N LEU A 318 21.94 1.35 -22.94
CA LEU A 318 20.76 2.15 -23.29
C LEU A 318 20.79 2.57 -24.76
N LEU A 319 21.97 2.95 -25.27
CA LEU A 319 22.14 3.30 -26.68
C LEU A 319 21.97 2.10 -27.61
N ALA A 320 22.40 0.90 -27.19
CA ALA A 320 22.20 -0.32 -27.96
C ALA A 320 20.71 -0.69 -28.06
N ALA A 321 19.94 -0.50 -26.98
CA ALA A 321 18.50 -0.74 -26.96
C ALA A 321 17.69 0.26 -27.82
N LEU A 322 18.30 1.38 -28.23
CA LEU A 322 17.69 2.42 -29.08
C LEU A 322 18.09 2.31 -30.56
N ARG A 323 18.83 1.27 -30.95
CA ARG A 323 19.19 0.96 -32.35
C ARG A 323 18.25 -0.09 -32.92
#